data_AF-A0A3D3R2T7-F1
#
_entry.id   AF-A0A3D3R2T7-F1
#
_cell.length_a   1.000
_cell.length_b   1.000
_cell.length_c   1.000
_cell.angle_alpha   90.00
_cell.angle_beta   90.00
_cell.angle_gamma   90.00
#
_symmetry.space_group_name_H-M   'P 1'
#
loop_
_entity.id
_entity.type
_entity.pdbx_description
1 polymer ?
#
loop_
_entity_poly.entity_id
_entity_poly.type
_entity_poly.pdbx_seq_one_letter_code
_entity_poly.pdbx_strand_id
1 'polypeptide(L)'
;MAKSPYSLKVGRVYIHKKCKQGTQVNGADFEGLCNPFKLCLGTVCASCGGPRGLKTFYWEDTKEPLDVYRKRLRTKVPAIYTYWWLWISPLIGLIAGSFLGPLFLKKSTLPVVAGSAVAGTLIMFLIVGPQVLMLVAPKKYYKLR
;
A
#
# COMPACT_ATOMS: atom_id res chain seq x y z
N MET A 1 -20.57 4.39 -6.85
CA MET A 1 -19.10 4.20 -6.68
C MET A 1 -18.47 5.57 -6.50
N ALA A 2 -18.04 5.92 -5.29
CA ALA A 2 -17.38 7.19 -5.01
C ALA A 2 -16.06 7.26 -5.80
N LYS A 3 -15.93 8.26 -6.68
CA LYS A 3 -14.67 8.53 -7.39
C LYS A 3 -13.67 9.01 -6.33
N SER A 4 -12.66 8.20 -6.05
CA SER A 4 -11.49 8.62 -5.27
C SER A 4 -10.91 9.90 -5.91
N PRO A 5 -10.67 10.99 -5.16
CA PRO A 5 -10.14 12.24 -5.70
C PRO A 5 -8.67 12.13 -6.18
N TYR A 6 -8.06 10.94 -6.09
CA TYR A 6 -6.68 10.66 -6.49
C TYR A 6 -6.66 9.82 -7.77
N SER A 7 -6.82 10.45 -8.92
CA SER A 7 -6.58 9.82 -10.22
C SER A 7 -5.12 10.09 -10.62
N LEU A 8 -4.23 9.11 -10.39
CA LEU A 8 -3.04 8.98 -11.24
C LEU A 8 -3.58 8.68 -12.66
N LYS A 9 -3.67 9.72 -13.50
CA LYS A 9 -4.40 9.69 -14.79
C LYS A 9 -3.86 8.73 -15.85
N VAL A 10 -2.74 8.05 -15.64
CA VAL A 10 -2.12 7.20 -16.67
C VAL A 10 -1.80 5.85 -16.05
N GLY A 11 -2.61 4.84 -16.38
CA GLY A 11 -2.25 3.45 -16.09
C GLY A 11 -1.00 3.04 -16.86
N ARG A 12 -0.36 1.95 -16.47
CA ARG A 12 0.86 1.44 -17.10
C ARG A 12 0.75 -0.05 -17.33
N VAL A 13 1.49 -0.57 -18.31
CA VAL A 13 1.50 -2.01 -18.62
C VAL A 13 2.76 -2.65 -18.04
N TYR A 14 2.59 -3.77 -17.34
CA TYR A 14 3.69 -4.66 -16.96
C TYR A 14 3.54 -6.02 -17.63
N ILE A 15 4.67 -6.70 -17.85
CA ILE A 15 4.75 -8.01 -18.49
C ILE A 15 5.10 -9.07 -17.46
N HIS A 16 4.41 -10.20 -17.51
CA HIS A 16 4.76 -11.37 -16.70
C HIS A 16 5.91 -12.15 -17.35
N LYS A 17 6.98 -12.42 -16.59
CA LYS A 17 8.19 -13.10 -17.11
C LYS A 17 7.92 -14.49 -17.68
N LYS A 18 6.93 -15.23 -17.15
CA LYS A 18 6.62 -16.60 -17.58
C LYS A 18 5.75 -16.65 -18.84
N CYS A 19 4.56 -16.03 -18.84
CA CYS A 19 3.65 -16.09 -19.99
C CYS A 19 3.88 -15.01 -21.05
N LYS A 20 4.75 -14.04 -20.77
CA LYS A 20 5.09 -12.91 -21.66
C LYS A 20 3.91 -12.00 -22.02
N GLN A 21 2.76 -12.18 -21.39
CA GLN A 21 1.59 -11.34 -21.62
C GLN A 21 1.63 -10.06 -20.78
N GLY A 22 1.12 -8.98 -21.37
CA GLY A 22 0.97 -7.69 -20.72
C GLY A 22 -0.28 -7.63 -19.86
N THR A 23 -0.21 -6.87 -18.77
CA THR A 23 -1.35 -6.52 -17.93
C THR A 23 -1.34 -5.01 -17.74
N GLN A 24 -2.38 -4.34 -18.25
CA GLN A 24 -2.59 -2.93 -18.01
C GLN A 24 -3.13 -2.75 -16.59
N VAL A 25 -2.47 -1.89 -15.81
CA VAL A 25 -2.90 -1.54 -14.47
C VAL A 25 -3.21 -0.04 -14.40
N ASN A 26 -4.35 0.31 -13.82
CA ASN A 26 -4.86 1.67 -13.71
C ASN A 26 -5.54 1.88 -12.34
N GLY A 27 -5.98 3.11 -12.06
CA GLY A 27 -6.73 3.43 -10.86
C GLY A 27 -6.02 3.06 -9.55
N ALA A 28 -6.76 2.44 -8.62
CA ALA A 28 -6.30 2.11 -7.28
C ALA A 28 -5.20 1.04 -7.27
N ASP A 29 -5.21 0.10 -8.23
CA ASP A 29 -4.18 -0.94 -8.34
C ASP A 29 -2.85 -0.33 -8.80
N PHE A 30 -2.92 0.63 -9.73
CA PHE A 30 -1.74 1.35 -10.17
C PHE A 30 -1.19 2.23 -9.05
N GLU A 31 -2.06 2.95 -8.34
CA GLU A 31 -1.67 3.69 -7.15
C GLU A 31 -1.00 2.78 -6.11
N GLY A 32 -1.54 1.57 -5.88
CA GLY A 32 -0.93 0.62 -4.95
C GLY A 32 0.48 0.17 -5.37
N LEU A 33 0.69 -0.08 -6.65
CA LEU A 33 1.99 -0.43 -7.22
C LEU A 33 3.01 0.70 -7.17
N CYS A 34 2.54 1.95 -7.19
CA CYS A 34 3.40 3.13 -7.25
C CYS A 34 3.50 3.89 -5.93
N ASN A 35 2.70 3.54 -4.93
CA ASN A 35 2.76 4.10 -3.59
C ASN A 35 3.90 3.44 -2.79
N PRO A 36 4.94 4.19 -2.38
CA PRO A 36 6.08 3.65 -1.65
C PRO A 36 5.72 3.22 -0.22
N PHE A 37 4.65 3.78 0.35
CA PHE A 37 4.17 3.56 1.71
C PHE A 37 3.18 2.39 1.81
N LYS A 38 2.54 2.00 0.71
CA LYS A 38 1.63 0.86 0.71
C LYS A 38 2.43 -0.44 0.69
N LEU A 39 2.04 -1.42 1.50
CA LEU A 39 2.58 -2.77 1.35
C LEU A 39 2.02 -3.38 0.06
N CYS A 40 2.91 -3.75 -0.86
CA CYS A 40 2.56 -4.43 -2.10
C CYS A 40 3.55 -5.58 -2.28
N LEU A 41 3.09 -6.80 -1.98
CA LEU A 41 3.89 -8.02 -2.05
C LEU A 41 3.82 -8.68 -3.43
N GLY A 42 2.79 -8.34 -4.21
CA GLY A 42 2.51 -8.95 -5.49
C GLY A 42 1.46 -8.20 -6.28
N THR A 43 1.28 -8.65 -7.52
CA THR A 43 0.20 -8.22 -8.42
C THR A 43 -0.32 -9.43 -9.19
N VAL A 44 -1.37 -9.24 -9.98
CA VAL A 44 -2.03 -10.31 -10.72
C VAL A 44 -1.63 -10.28 -12.19
N CYS A 45 -1.46 -11.44 -12.82
CA CYS A 45 -1.36 -11.51 -14.28
C CYS A 45 -2.75 -11.72 -14.87
N ALA A 46 -3.21 -10.85 -15.77
CA ALA A 46 -4.53 -10.98 -16.39
C ALA A 46 -4.70 -12.29 -17.16
N SER A 47 -3.63 -12.83 -17.75
CA SER A 47 -3.68 -14.07 -18.55
C SER A 47 -3.51 -15.34 -17.73
N CYS A 48 -2.61 -15.36 -16.73
CA CYS A 48 -2.40 -16.55 -15.91
C CYS A 48 -3.41 -16.68 -14.75
N GLY A 49 -4.01 -15.57 -14.34
CA GLY A 49 -4.78 -15.48 -13.11
C GLY A 49 -3.94 -15.60 -11.83
N GLY A 50 -4.52 -15.13 -10.73
CA GLY A 50 -3.99 -15.24 -9.38
C GLY A 50 -2.80 -14.32 -9.04
N PRO A 51 -2.51 -14.16 -7.74
CA PRO A 51 -1.44 -13.31 -7.27
C PRO A 51 -0.07 -13.93 -7.54
N ARG A 52 0.90 -13.09 -7.90
CA ARG A 52 2.30 -13.45 -8.09
C ARG A 52 3.20 -12.37 -7.48
N GLY A 53 4.38 -12.77 -7.01
CA GLY A 53 5.35 -11.83 -6.44
C GLY A 53 5.88 -10.85 -7.48
N LEU A 54 6.16 -9.62 -7.07
CA LEU A 54 6.57 -8.53 -7.97
C LEU A 54 7.82 -8.83 -8.80
N LYS A 55 8.76 -9.64 -8.27
CA LYS A 55 9.96 -10.12 -8.98
C LYS A 55 9.67 -10.87 -10.28
N THR A 56 8.44 -11.35 -10.46
CA THR A 56 8.01 -12.07 -11.66
C THR A 56 7.54 -11.16 -12.79
N PHE A 57 7.50 -9.84 -12.57
CA PHE A 57 7.03 -8.86 -13.55
C PHE A 57 8.08 -7.81 -13.85
N TYR A 58 7.95 -7.17 -15.01
CA TYR A 58 8.71 -5.98 -15.38
C TYR A 58 7.83 -4.99 -16.15
N TRP A 59 8.11 -3.70 -16.05
CA TRP A 59 7.39 -2.68 -16.81
C TRP A 59 7.64 -2.86 -18.31
N GLU A 60 6.59 -2.73 -19.12
CA GLU A 60 6.70 -2.96 -20.57
C GLU A 60 7.61 -1.95 -21.27
N ASP A 61 7.50 -0.68 -20.89
CA ASP A 61 8.21 0.47 -21.47
C ASP A 61 9.68 0.53 -21.04
N THR A 62 9.97 0.41 -19.74
CA THR A 62 11.34 0.55 -19.20
C THR A 62 12.08 -0.77 -19.03
N LYS A 63 11.38 -1.90 -19.18
CA LYS A 63 11.86 -3.25 -18.86
C LYS A 63 12.35 -3.42 -17.42
N GLU A 64 12.07 -2.45 -16.54
CA GLU A 64 12.50 -2.48 -15.16
C GLU A 64 11.67 -3.49 -14.35
N PRO A 65 12.30 -4.39 -13.57
CA PRO A 65 11.58 -5.28 -12.66
C PRO A 65 10.75 -4.52 -11.63
N LEU A 66 9.52 -4.96 -11.36
CA LEU A 66 8.59 -4.24 -10.47
C LEU A 66 9.11 -4.15 -9.02
N ASP A 67 9.84 -5.16 -8.54
CA ASP A 67 10.47 -5.16 -7.23
C ASP A 67 11.62 -4.14 -7.13
N VAL A 68 12.47 -4.06 -8.15
CA VAL A 68 13.55 -3.06 -8.25
C VAL A 68 12.97 -1.66 -8.31
N TYR A 69 11.94 -1.46 -9.15
CA TYR A 69 11.19 -0.22 -9.25
C TYR A 69 10.67 0.26 -7.89
N ARG A 70 10.03 -0.64 -7.11
CA ARG A 70 9.54 -0.29 -5.77
C ARG A 70 10.65 -0.02 -4.77
N LYS A 71 11.76 -0.75 -4.83
CA LYS A 71 12.94 -0.47 -3.99
C LYS A 71 13.47 0.94 -4.26
N ARG A 72 13.58 1.31 -5.54
CA ARG A 72 13.98 2.66 -5.98
C ARG A 72 12.98 3.74 -5.61
N LEU A 73 11.67 3.47 -5.65
CA LEU A 73 10.66 4.41 -5.16
C LEU A 73 10.88 4.73 -3.68
N ARG A 74 11.14 3.72 -2.85
CA ARG A 74 11.37 3.90 -1.41
C ARG A 74 12.66 4.67 -1.10
N THR A 75 13.72 4.51 -1.89
CA THR A 75 14.96 5.29 -1.66
C THR A 75 14.80 6.78 -1.95
N LYS A 76 13.79 7.17 -2.74
CA LYS A 76 13.50 8.59 -3.01
C LYS A 76 12.67 9.25 -1.91
N VAL A 77 12.09 8.46 -1.00
CA VAL A 77 11.25 8.97 0.08
C VAL A 77 12.12 9.35 1.28
N PRO A 78 11.94 10.55 1.84
CA PRO A 78 12.63 10.94 3.08
C PRO A 78 12.36 9.95 4.23
N ALA A 79 13.40 9.62 4.99
CA ALA A 79 13.33 8.65 6.09
C ALA A 79 12.25 8.97 7.14
N ILE A 80 11.94 10.25 7.33
CA ILE A 80 10.90 10.70 8.28
C ILE A 80 9.51 10.12 7.97
N TYR A 81 9.13 10.01 6.69
CA TYR A 81 7.83 9.45 6.31
C TYR A 81 7.79 7.93 6.46
N THR A 82 8.93 7.28 6.21
CA THR A 82 9.09 5.85 6.48
C THR A 82 9.03 5.56 7.98
N TYR A 83 9.65 6.39 8.80
CA TYR A 83 9.58 6.29 10.27
C TYR A 83 8.14 6.51 10.77
N TRP A 84 7.46 7.54 10.26
CA TRP A 84 6.06 7.81 10.60
C TRP A 84 5.14 6.64 10.23
N TRP A 85 5.34 6.04 9.06
CA TRP A 85 4.61 4.83 8.66
C TRP A 85 4.85 3.65 9.60
N LEU A 86 6.12 3.35 9.92
CA LEU A 86 6.52 2.15 10.64
C LEU A 86 6.25 2.21 12.14
N TRP A 87 6.26 3.40 12.74
CA TRP A 87 6.18 3.55 14.20
C TRP A 87 4.96 4.36 14.64
N ILE A 88 4.74 5.53 14.03
CA ILE A 88 3.71 6.45 14.51
C ILE A 88 2.31 5.91 14.16
N SER A 89 2.12 5.42 12.93
CA SER A 89 0.83 4.85 12.51
C SER A 89 0.37 3.66 13.38
N PRO A 90 1.18 2.60 13.60
CA PRO A 90 0.76 1.49 14.45
C PRO A 90 0.55 1.89 15.91
N LEU A 91 1.34 2.82 16.46
CA LEU A 91 1.12 3.33 17.82
C LEU A 91 -0.25 4.02 17.96
N ILE A 92 -0.64 4.85 16.99
CA ILE A 92 -1.98 5.47 16.98
C ILE A 92 -3.05 4.39 16.91
N GLY A 93 -2.86 3.36 16.06
CA GLY A 93 -3.80 2.24 15.93
C GLY A 93 -3.94 1.41 17.21
N LEU A 94 -2.84 1.21 17.92
CA LEU A 94 -2.82 0.50 19.20
C LEU A 94 -3.62 1.26 20.25
N ILE A 95 -3.37 2.57 20.39
CA ILE A 95 -4.07 3.43 21.34
C ILE A 95 -5.56 3.48 20.98
N ALA A 96 -5.89 3.87 19.74
CA ALA A 96 -7.28 4.00 19.30
C ALA A 96 -8.05 2.67 19.38
N GLY A 97 -7.43 1.57 18.98
CA GLY A 97 -8.03 0.23 19.05
C GLY A 97 -8.35 -0.20 20.48
N SER A 98 -7.44 0.07 21.42
CA SER A 98 -7.61 -0.26 22.84
C SER A 98 -8.79 0.46 23.49
N PHE A 99 -9.12 1.68 23.03
CA PHE A 99 -10.26 2.44 23.55
C PHE A 99 -11.56 2.19 22.77
N LEU A 100 -11.50 2.26 21.43
CA LEU A 100 -12.69 2.17 20.59
C LEU A 100 -13.31 0.77 20.59
N GLY A 101 -12.51 -0.29 20.56
CA GLY A 101 -13.02 -1.65 20.52
C GLY A 101 -13.93 -2.00 21.70
N PRO A 102 -13.47 -1.82 22.96
CA PRO A 102 -14.29 -2.05 24.14
C PRO A 102 -15.55 -1.18 24.20
N LEU A 103 -15.45 0.08 23.75
CA LEU A 103 -16.59 1.01 23.67
C LEU A 103 -17.66 0.50 22.69
N PHE A 104 -17.26 0.08 21.49
CA PHE A 104 -18.18 -0.46 20.48
C PHE A 104 -18.79 -1.80 20.89
N LEU A 105 -18.00 -2.68 21.50
CA LEU A 105 -18.44 -4.00 21.96
C LEU A 105 -19.13 -3.96 23.32
N LYS A 106 -19.20 -2.79 23.97
CA LYS A 106 -19.73 -2.56 25.32
C LYS A 106 -19.18 -3.57 26.34
N LYS A 107 -17.92 -3.99 26.16
CA LYS A 107 -17.26 -5.04 26.96
C LYS A 107 -15.77 -4.76 27.04
N SER A 108 -15.24 -4.67 28.26
CA SER A 108 -13.86 -4.27 28.55
C SER A 108 -13.00 -5.40 29.13
N THR A 109 -13.21 -6.63 28.69
CA THR A 109 -12.35 -7.75 29.11
C THR A 109 -10.99 -7.66 28.41
N LEU A 110 -9.94 -8.14 29.08
CA LEU A 110 -8.57 -8.12 28.55
C LEU A 110 -8.46 -8.69 27.11
N PRO A 111 -9.11 -9.81 26.75
CA PRO A 111 -9.06 -10.32 25.38
C PRO A 111 -9.70 -9.38 24.34
N VAL A 112 -10.75 -8.64 24.73
CA VAL A 112 -11.41 -7.67 23.84
C VAL A 112 -10.51 -6.47 23.60
N VAL A 113 -9.91 -5.92 24.66
CA VAL A 113 -8.94 -4.82 24.56
C VAL A 113 -7.75 -5.23 23.70
N ALA A 114 -7.14 -6.39 23.98
CA ALA A 114 -6.00 -6.88 23.22
C ALA A 114 -6.34 -7.13 21.74
N GLY A 115 -7.46 -7.80 21.46
CA GLY A 115 -7.90 -8.09 20.09
C GLY A 115 -8.19 -6.81 19.29
N SER A 116 -8.84 -5.83 19.91
CA SER A 116 -9.14 -4.55 19.27
C SER A 116 -7.92 -3.65 19.09
N ALA A 117 -6.97 -3.67 20.03
CA ALA A 117 -5.67 -2.99 19.88
C ALA A 117 -4.88 -3.54 18.68
N VAL A 118 -4.81 -4.87 18.53
CA VAL A 118 -4.15 -5.52 17.39
C VAL A 118 -4.86 -5.16 16.08
N ALA A 119 -6.19 -5.24 16.04
CA ALA A 119 -6.97 -4.88 14.86
C ALA A 119 -6.76 -3.41 14.47
N GLY A 120 -6.83 -2.48 15.42
CA GLY A 120 -6.59 -1.06 15.19
C GLY A 120 -5.16 -0.78 14.68
N THR A 121 -4.17 -1.46 15.25
CA THR A 121 -2.77 -1.39 14.82
C THR A 121 -2.62 -1.82 13.35
N LEU A 122 -3.21 -2.96 12.98
CA LEU A 122 -3.13 -3.48 11.61
C LEU A 122 -3.85 -2.57 10.60
N ILE A 123 -5.03 -2.05 10.96
CA ILE A 123 -5.79 -1.12 10.10
C ILE A 123 -4.99 0.16 9.87
N MET A 124 -4.44 0.75 10.95
CA MET A 124 -3.61 1.95 10.83
C MET A 124 -2.33 1.69 10.05
N PHE A 125 -1.66 0.57 10.27
CA PHE A 125 -0.40 0.24 9.61
C PHE A 125 -0.57 -0.05 8.10
N LEU A 126 -1.60 -0.82 7.72
CA LEU A 126 -1.76 -1.34 6.36
C LEU A 126 -2.64 -0.46 5.46
N ILE A 127 -3.59 0.27 6.04
CA ILE A 127 -4.62 0.98 5.28
C ILE A 127 -4.52 2.49 5.50
N VAL A 128 -4.77 2.95 6.72
CA VAL A 128 -4.94 4.39 7.00
C VAL A 128 -3.61 5.15 6.92
N GLY A 129 -2.55 4.64 7.55
CA GLY A 129 -1.22 5.27 7.56
C GLY A 129 -0.68 5.54 6.15
N PRO A 130 -0.64 4.54 5.25
CA PRO A 130 -0.23 4.75 3.87
C PRO A 130 -1.08 5.79 3.12
N GLN A 131 -2.39 5.85 3.38
CA GLN A 131 -3.29 6.85 2.78
C GLN A 131 -3.00 8.25 3.32
N VAL A 132 -2.85 8.42 4.63
CA VAL A 132 -2.52 9.72 5.23
C VAL A 132 -1.16 10.21 4.75
N LEU A 133 -0.17 9.34 4.62
CA LEU A 133 1.12 9.72 4.04
C LEU A 133 1.03 10.18 2.59
N MET A 134 0.12 9.61 1.80
CA MET A 134 -0.11 10.10 0.44
C MET A 134 -0.73 11.51 0.43
N LEU A 135 -1.50 11.88 1.46
CA LEU A 135 -2.05 13.23 1.60
C LEU A 135 -0.99 14.24 2.05
N VAL A 136 -0.13 13.84 2.98
CA VAL A 136 0.80 14.73 3.67
C VAL A 136 2.17 14.81 2.98
N ALA A 137 2.68 13.69 2.47
CA ALA A 137 3.99 13.68 1.82
C ALA A 137 3.90 14.47 0.50
N PRO A 138 4.92 15.25 0.09
CA PRO A 138 4.88 16.01 -1.15
C PRO A 138 4.71 15.15 -2.41
N LYS A 139 3.85 15.59 -3.34
CA LYS A 139 3.54 14.89 -4.61
C LYS A 139 4.74 14.57 -5.49
N LYS A 140 5.87 15.26 -5.31
CA LYS A 140 7.12 15.01 -6.02
C LYS A 140 7.71 13.61 -5.77
N TYR A 141 7.38 12.96 -4.64
CA TYR A 141 7.92 11.65 -4.29
C TYR A 141 7.18 10.47 -4.95
N TYR A 142 6.00 10.73 -5.51
CA TYR A 142 5.13 9.72 -6.12
C TYR A 142 4.54 10.15 -7.47
N LYS A 143 4.94 11.32 -8.00
CA LYS A 143 4.79 11.66 -9.43
C LYS A 143 5.73 10.76 -10.24
N LEU A 144 5.13 9.84 -10.96
CA LEU A 144 5.78 9.08 -12.01
C LEU A 144 5.88 10.01 -13.22
N ARG A 145 7.10 10.14 -13.76
CA ARG A 145 7.26 10.64 -15.12
C ARG A 145 6.56 9.70 -16.08
#